data_AF-A0A2V5VC48-F1
#
_entry.id   AF-A0A2V5VC48-F1
#
_cell.length_a   1.000
_cell.length_b   1.000
_cell.length_c   1.000
_cell.angle_alpha   90.00
_cell.angle_beta   90.00
_cell.angle_gamma   90.00
#
_symmetry.space_group_name_H-M   'P 1'
#
loop_
_entity.id
_entity.type
_entity.pdbx_description
1 polymer ?
#
loop_
_entity_poly.entity_id
_entity_poly.type
_entity_poly.pdbx_seq_one_letter_code
_entity_poly.pdbx_strand_id
1 'polypeptide(L)'
;MKKILSICLVLSSAVIAIVALAAPSPRSTLKGSKPSWANSKNYVGGAKASDQLGFRMYLGWNNPSGAEALAQAVSNPRSSSYRHYLTPDQFRKQFAPTANQVAQVQSWLTSQGFALVYTPKNNHYVSAKGTIAQAQSAFG
;
A
#
# COMPACT_ATOMS: atom_id res chain seq x y z
N MET A 1 79.55 -16.91 -22.31
CA MET A 1 78.57 -17.79 -23.01
C MET A 1 77.52 -18.24 -22.01
N LYS A 2 76.28 -17.73 -22.10
CA LYS A 2 75.00 -18.38 -21.73
C LYS A 2 73.87 -17.33 -21.82
N LYS A 3 72.90 -17.63 -22.67
CA LYS A 3 71.75 -16.80 -23.06
C LYS A 3 70.70 -16.83 -21.93
N ILE A 4 70.17 -15.69 -21.51
CA ILE A 4 69.03 -15.62 -20.58
C ILE A 4 67.80 -15.28 -21.41
N LEU A 5 66.87 -16.22 -21.48
CA LEU A 5 65.63 -16.16 -22.25
C LEU A 5 64.56 -15.45 -21.39
N SER A 6 64.13 -14.27 -21.80
CA SER A 6 63.05 -13.50 -21.14
C SER A 6 61.69 -14.08 -21.50
N ILE A 7 60.99 -14.66 -20.53
CA ILE A 7 59.59 -15.08 -20.64
C ILE A 7 58.71 -13.91 -20.21
N CYS A 8 57.99 -13.30 -21.16
CA CYS A 8 56.95 -12.32 -20.89
C CYS A 8 55.70 -13.02 -20.36
N LEU A 9 55.39 -12.80 -19.08
CA LEU A 9 54.15 -13.24 -18.45
C LEU A 9 53.05 -12.24 -18.78
N VAL A 10 52.13 -12.59 -19.68
CA VAL A 10 50.97 -11.77 -20.02
C VAL A 10 49.91 -11.96 -18.93
N LEU A 11 49.85 -11.04 -17.96
CA LEU A 11 48.74 -10.98 -17.00
C LEU A 11 47.49 -10.41 -17.69
N SER A 12 46.55 -11.27 -18.06
CA SER A 12 45.20 -10.85 -18.46
C SER A 12 44.39 -10.50 -17.21
N SER A 13 44.15 -9.22 -16.98
CA SER A 13 43.29 -8.75 -15.88
C SER A 13 41.83 -8.86 -16.31
N ALA A 14 41.07 -9.79 -15.71
CA ALA A 14 39.64 -9.92 -15.93
C ALA A 14 38.90 -8.83 -15.14
N VAL A 15 38.35 -7.84 -15.84
CA VAL A 15 37.48 -6.82 -15.23
C VAL A 15 36.10 -7.43 -15.01
N ILE A 16 35.76 -7.73 -13.76
CA ILE A 16 34.40 -8.12 -13.37
C ILE A 16 33.56 -6.85 -13.29
N ALA A 17 32.70 -6.62 -14.29
CA ALA A 17 31.69 -5.58 -14.23
C ALA A 17 30.58 -6.00 -13.26
N ILE A 18 30.54 -5.38 -12.08
CA ILE A 18 29.42 -5.53 -11.14
C ILE A 18 28.27 -4.71 -11.70
N VAL A 19 27.31 -5.37 -12.33
CA VAL A 19 26.02 -4.74 -12.67
C VAL A 19 25.24 -4.60 -11.36
N ALA A 20 25.18 -3.38 -10.82
CA ALA A 20 24.32 -3.08 -9.68
C ALA A 20 22.86 -3.23 -10.13
N LEU A 21 22.18 -4.29 -9.67
CA LEU A 21 20.73 -4.39 -9.82
C LEU A 21 20.09 -3.29 -8.96
N ALA A 22 19.33 -2.40 -9.60
CA ALA A 22 18.51 -1.43 -8.88
C ALA A 22 17.52 -2.20 -7.98
N ALA A 23 17.51 -1.87 -6.69
CA ALA A 23 16.55 -2.45 -5.77
C ALA A 23 15.11 -2.13 -6.24
N PRO A 24 14.17 -3.08 -6.16
CA PRO A 24 12.78 -2.83 -6.54
C PRO A 24 12.24 -1.65 -5.72
N SER A 25 11.53 -0.74 -6.39
CA SER A 25 10.90 0.38 -5.71
C SER A 25 9.86 -0.16 -4.72
N PRO A 26 9.89 0.24 -3.44
CA PRO A 26 8.98 -0.28 -2.41
C PRO A 26 7.54 0.27 -2.54
N ARG A 27 7.19 0.95 -3.64
CA ARG A 27 5.89 1.58 -3.86
C ARG A 27 5.03 0.75 -4.80
N SER A 28 3.72 0.73 -4.52
CA SER A 28 2.71 0.13 -5.38
C SER A 28 1.69 1.18 -5.80
N THR A 29 1.22 1.09 -7.04
CA THR A 29 0.18 2.00 -7.55
C THR A 29 -1.18 1.56 -7.03
N LEU A 30 -1.86 2.45 -6.31
CA LEU A 30 -3.25 2.27 -5.95
C LEU A 30 -4.15 2.63 -7.14
N LYS A 31 -4.77 1.62 -7.75
CA LYS A 31 -5.68 1.81 -8.89
C LYS A 31 -6.92 2.60 -8.45
N GLY A 32 -7.38 3.51 -9.30
CA GLY A 32 -8.57 4.33 -9.02
C GLY A 32 -8.31 5.59 -8.18
N SER A 33 -7.07 5.86 -7.78
CA SER A 33 -6.72 7.02 -6.94
C SER A 33 -6.65 8.36 -7.67
N LYS A 34 -6.71 8.37 -9.02
CA LYS A 34 -6.75 9.59 -9.83
C LYS A 34 -8.13 9.74 -10.46
N PRO A 35 -8.99 10.65 -9.97
CA PRO A 35 -10.27 10.90 -10.62
C PRO A 35 -10.07 11.56 -11.98
N SER A 36 -10.96 11.29 -12.94
CA SER A 36 -10.86 11.77 -14.33
C SER A 36 -10.85 13.31 -14.45
N TRP A 37 -11.49 14.01 -13.51
CA TRP A 37 -11.51 15.46 -13.46
C TRP A 37 -10.15 16.07 -13.03
N ALA A 38 -9.25 15.31 -12.40
CA ALA A 38 -7.92 15.77 -12.00
C ALA A 38 -6.93 15.70 -13.18
N ASN A 39 -7.10 16.61 -14.13
CA ASN A 39 -6.27 16.73 -15.34
C ASN A 39 -5.73 18.16 -15.49
N SER A 40 -4.80 18.37 -16.44
CA SER A 40 -4.10 19.64 -16.61
C SER A 40 -5.02 20.82 -16.95
N LYS A 41 -6.17 20.59 -17.58
CA LYS A 41 -7.15 21.65 -17.90
C LYS A 41 -7.82 22.21 -16.64
N ASN A 42 -7.90 21.42 -15.58
CA ASN A 42 -8.52 21.78 -14.30
C ASN A 42 -7.50 22.11 -13.20
N TYR A 43 -6.21 22.21 -13.54
CA TYR A 43 -5.17 22.49 -12.56
C TYR A 43 -5.15 23.99 -12.22
N VAL A 44 -5.41 24.32 -10.95
CA VAL A 44 -5.42 25.70 -10.44
C VAL A 44 -4.14 26.08 -9.70
N GLY A 45 -3.31 25.11 -9.33
CA GLY A 45 -2.11 25.30 -8.52
C GLY A 45 -1.90 24.18 -7.49
N GLY A 46 -0.71 24.15 -6.88
CA GLY A 46 -0.39 23.23 -5.78
C GLY A 46 -0.88 23.77 -4.44
N ALA A 47 -1.34 22.87 -3.56
CA ALA A 47 -1.62 23.20 -2.16
C ALA A 47 -0.32 23.58 -1.42
N LYS A 48 -0.40 24.39 -0.35
CA LYS A 48 0.82 24.77 0.39
C LYS A 48 1.33 23.57 1.17
N ALA A 49 2.63 23.36 1.13
CA ALA A 49 3.30 22.25 1.79
C ALA A 49 2.98 22.12 3.29
N SER A 50 2.72 23.23 3.97
CA SER A 50 2.41 23.31 5.41
C SER A 50 0.93 23.14 5.74
N ASP A 51 0.02 23.17 4.77
CA ASP A 51 -1.41 23.03 5.02
C ASP A 51 -1.70 21.67 5.64
N GLN A 52 -2.63 21.65 6.60
CA GLN A 52 -3.04 20.41 7.27
C GLN A 52 -4.10 19.68 6.44
N LEU A 53 -4.01 18.36 6.39
CA LEU A 53 -5.00 17.48 5.80
C LEU A 53 -5.36 16.34 6.76
N GLY A 54 -6.62 15.94 6.76
CA GLY A 54 -7.12 14.73 7.42
C GLY A 54 -7.53 13.71 6.37
N PHE A 55 -7.20 12.44 6.58
CA PHE A 55 -7.55 11.37 5.67
C PHE A 55 -7.86 10.06 6.40
N ARG A 56 -8.44 9.11 5.65
CA ARG A 56 -8.71 7.75 6.10
C ARG A 56 -8.01 6.78 5.16
N MET A 57 -7.18 5.91 5.72
CA MET A 57 -6.61 4.76 5.03
C MET A 57 -7.57 3.59 5.20
N TYR A 58 -8.31 3.23 4.14
CA TYR A 58 -9.22 2.09 4.17
C TYR A 58 -8.47 0.79 3.94
N LEU A 59 -8.78 -0.24 4.73
CA LEU A 59 -8.21 -1.57 4.59
C LEU A 59 -9.22 -2.48 3.90
N GLY A 60 -8.74 -3.25 2.92
CA GLY A 60 -9.55 -4.23 2.21
C GLY A 60 -10.07 -5.33 3.15
N TRP A 61 -11.25 -5.87 2.83
CA TRP A 61 -11.77 -7.07 3.50
C TRP A 61 -10.84 -8.26 3.27
N ASN A 62 -10.74 -9.17 4.25
CA ASN A 62 -9.88 -10.35 4.13
C ASN A 62 -10.37 -11.36 3.08
N ASN A 63 -11.69 -11.45 2.86
CA ASN A 63 -12.31 -12.30 1.84
C ASN A 63 -13.43 -11.51 1.13
N PRO A 64 -13.09 -10.58 0.23
CA PRO A 64 -14.07 -9.70 -0.38
C PRO A 64 -15.08 -10.45 -1.26
N SER A 65 -14.63 -11.47 -2.00
CA SER A 65 -15.53 -12.32 -2.81
C SER A 65 -16.47 -13.15 -1.94
N GLY A 66 -16.01 -13.64 -0.79
CA GLY A 66 -16.87 -14.32 0.19
C GLY A 66 -17.90 -13.38 0.83
N ALA A 67 -17.52 -12.14 1.13
CA ALA A 67 -18.44 -11.12 1.64
C ALA A 67 -19.52 -10.79 0.60
N GLU A 68 -19.15 -10.68 -0.67
CA GLU A 68 -20.09 -10.47 -1.78
C GLU A 68 -21.01 -11.68 -1.97
N ALA A 69 -20.47 -12.91 -1.98
CA ALA A 69 -21.25 -14.14 -2.11
C ALA A 69 -22.26 -14.29 -0.97
N LEU A 70 -21.87 -13.97 0.27
CA LEU A 70 -22.79 -13.94 1.41
C LEU A 70 -23.91 -12.92 1.18
N ALA A 71 -23.57 -11.69 0.78
CA ALA A 71 -24.55 -10.63 0.53
C ALA A 71 -25.57 -11.04 -0.54
N GLN A 72 -25.11 -11.70 -1.62
CA GLN A 72 -25.98 -12.26 -2.65
C GLN A 72 -26.86 -13.39 -2.11
N ALA A 73 -26.29 -14.33 -1.34
CA ALA A 73 -27.00 -15.49 -0.82
C ALA A 73 -28.11 -15.13 0.17
N VAL A 74 -27.90 -14.15 1.05
CA VAL A 74 -28.92 -13.73 2.03
C VAL A 74 -30.00 -12.83 1.42
N SER A 75 -29.75 -12.28 0.23
CA SER A 75 -30.66 -11.35 -0.47
C SER A 75 -31.47 -12.02 -1.58
N ASN A 76 -31.13 -13.25 -1.99
CA ASN A 76 -31.80 -13.99 -3.05
C ASN A 76 -32.94 -14.87 -2.51
N PRO A 77 -34.23 -14.65 -2.87
CA PRO A 77 -35.35 -15.47 -2.41
C PRO A 77 -35.29 -16.96 -2.78
N ARG A 78 -34.48 -17.35 -3.77
CA ARG A 78 -34.26 -18.74 -4.18
C ARG A 78 -33.14 -19.44 -3.40
N SER A 79 -32.42 -18.70 -2.55
CA SER A 79 -31.34 -19.23 -1.73
C SER A 79 -31.89 -19.83 -0.43
N SER A 80 -31.33 -20.95 0.02
CA SER A 80 -31.63 -21.49 1.36
C SER A 80 -31.20 -20.55 2.49
N SER A 81 -30.28 -19.62 2.21
CA SER A 81 -29.82 -18.60 3.16
C SER A 81 -30.64 -17.30 3.10
N TYR A 82 -31.73 -17.24 2.34
CA TYR A 82 -32.53 -16.02 2.21
C TYR A 82 -33.01 -15.50 3.56
N ARG A 83 -32.77 -14.21 3.83
CA ARG A 83 -33.09 -13.54 5.11
C ARG A 83 -32.37 -14.11 6.34
N HIS A 84 -31.41 -15.02 6.18
CA HIS A 84 -30.55 -15.52 7.25
C HIS A 84 -29.28 -14.66 7.35
N TYR A 85 -29.44 -13.44 7.86
CA TYR A 85 -28.35 -12.46 7.98
C TYR A 85 -27.37 -12.81 9.10
N LEU A 86 -26.11 -12.43 8.93
CA LEU A 86 -25.14 -12.39 10.02
C LEU A 86 -25.40 -11.18 10.93
N THR A 87 -25.10 -11.33 12.21
CA THR A 87 -24.96 -10.17 13.10
C THR A 87 -23.71 -9.35 12.69
N PRO A 88 -23.65 -8.05 13.05
CA PRO A 88 -22.47 -7.24 12.77
C PRO A 88 -21.16 -7.84 13.32
N ASP A 89 -21.19 -8.50 14.49
CA ASP A 89 -20.00 -9.17 15.06
C ASP A 89 -19.58 -10.40 14.26
N GLN A 90 -20.54 -11.22 13.82
CA GLN A 90 -20.25 -12.38 12.98
C GLN A 90 -19.63 -11.96 11.65
N PHE A 91 -20.19 -10.92 11.01
CA PHE A 91 -19.64 -10.39 9.77
C PHE A 91 -18.22 -9.85 9.95
N ARG A 92 -17.98 -9.05 11.00
CA ARG A 92 -16.64 -8.54 11.31
C ARG A 92 -15.65 -9.67 11.54
N LYS A 93 -16.03 -10.69 12.33
CA LYS A 93 -15.16 -11.84 12.61
C LYS A 93 -14.74 -12.58 11.33
N GLN A 94 -15.60 -12.64 10.32
CA GLN A 94 -15.32 -13.34 9.08
C GLN A 94 -14.55 -12.50 8.06
N PHE A 95 -14.88 -11.21 7.93
CA PHE A 95 -14.43 -10.42 6.78
C PHE A 95 -13.57 -9.22 7.14
N ALA A 96 -13.72 -8.63 8.34
CA ALA A 96 -13.04 -7.38 8.68
C ALA A 96 -11.52 -7.57 8.74
N PRO A 97 -10.74 -6.50 8.50
CA PRO A 97 -9.31 -6.51 8.75
C PRO A 97 -8.98 -6.94 10.20
N THR A 98 -7.91 -7.70 10.34
CA THR A 98 -7.42 -8.14 11.65
C THR A 98 -6.76 -6.98 12.40
N ALA A 99 -6.66 -7.11 13.73
CA ALA A 99 -5.93 -6.16 14.55
C ALA A 99 -4.46 -6.01 14.11
N ASN A 100 -3.83 -7.09 13.66
CA ASN A 100 -2.44 -7.07 13.18
C ASN A 100 -2.30 -6.25 11.88
N GLN A 101 -3.22 -6.38 10.94
CA GLN A 101 -3.22 -5.57 9.71
C GLN A 101 -3.40 -4.07 10.03
N VAL A 102 -4.29 -3.75 10.97
CA VAL A 102 -4.47 -2.38 11.46
C VAL A 102 -3.18 -1.85 12.11
N ALA A 103 -2.54 -2.65 12.96
CA ALA A 103 -1.29 -2.25 13.63
C ALA A 103 -0.16 -1.97 12.63
N GLN A 104 -0.06 -2.75 11.55
CA GLN A 104 0.90 -2.50 10.47
C GLN A 104 0.64 -1.14 9.80
N VAL A 105 -0.63 -0.82 9.49
CA VAL A 105 -1.00 0.47 8.90
C VAL A 105 -0.74 1.63 9.87
N GLN A 106 -1.07 1.47 11.15
CA GLN A 106 -0.81 2.48 12.18
C GLN A 106 0.69 2.77 12.33
N SER A 107 1.51 1.71 12.37
CA SER A 107 2.97 1.82 12.43
C SER A 107 3.53 2.53 11.20
N TRP A 108 3.08 2.15 10.01
CA TRP A 108 3.49 2.80 8.77
C TRP A 108 3.09 4.28 8.74
N LEU A 109 1.84 4.64 9.08
CA LEU A 109 1.40 6.03 9.12
C LEU A 109 2.21 6.87 10.10
N THR A 110 2.54 6.30 11.26
CA THR A 110 3.38 6.96 12.27
C THR A 110 4.80 7.17 11.75
N SER A 111 5.37 6.18 11.04
CA SER A 111 6.71 6.30 10.44
C SER A 111 6.78 7.34 9.31
N GLN A 112 5.65 7.64 8.67
CA GLN A 112 5.52 8.75 7.73
C GLN A 112 5.31 10.12 8.41
N GLY A 113 5.23 10.16 9.74
CA GLY A 113 5.07 11.38 10.53
C GLY A 113 3.62 11.86 10.69
N PHE A 114 2.63 11.03 10.35
CA PHE A 114 1.21 11.38 10.57
C PHE A 114 0.80 11.16 12.02
N ALA A 115 -0.10 12.01 12.51
CA ALA A 115 -0.79 11.78 13.78
C ALA A 115 -2.04 10.92 13.56
N LEU A 116 -2.12 9.78 14.26
CA LEU A 116 -3.31 8.94 14.26
C LEU A 116 -4.47 9.65 14.98
N VAL A 117 -5.66 9.58 14.41
CA VAL A 117 -6.86 10.27 14.94
C VAL A 117 -7.85 9.25 15.51
N TYR A 118 -8.20 8.22 14.74
CA TYR A 118 -9.22 7.25 15.12
C TYR A 118 -9.14 5.97 14.28
N THR A 119 -9.36 4.84 14.95
CA THR A 119 -9.59 3.53 14.34
C THR A 119 -10.91 2.98 14.87
N PRO A 120 -11.90 2.65 14.00
CA PRO A 120 -13.16 2.06 14.42
C PRO A 120 -12.98 0.61 14.87
N LYS A 121 -13.90 0.12 15.72
CA LYS A 121 -13.93 -1.28 16.21
C LYS A 121 -14.05 -2.33 15.09
N ASN A 122 -14.51 -1.94 13.91
CA ASN A 122 -14.60 -2.82 12.74
C ASN A 122 -13.30 -2.88 11.93
N ASN A 123 -12.23 -2.21 12.37
CA ASN A 123 -10.90 -2.22 11.76
C ASN A 123 -10.85 -1.78 10.29
N HIS A 124 -11.93 -1.18 9.75
CA HIS A 124 -12.05 -0.99 8.31
C HIS A 124 -11.26 0.20 7.77
N TYR A 125 -10.80 1.09 8.66
CA TYR A 125 -9.87 2.15 8.30
C TYR A 125 -9.02 2.60 9.48
N VAL A 126 -7.94 3.32 9.18
CA VAL A 126 -7.20 4.15 10.16
C VAL A 126 -7.29 5.59 9.69
N SER A 127 -7.77 6.49 10.54
CA SER A 127 -7.79 7.93 10.23
C SER A 127 -6.57 8.62 10.82
N ALA A 128 -5.99 9.54 10.05
CA ALA A 128 -4.78 10.25 10.42
C ALA A 128 -4.82 11.69 9.88
N LYS A 129 -3.93 12.53 10.39
CA LYS A 129 -3.72 13.91 9.93
C LYS A 129 -2.24 14.24 9.83
N GLY A 130 -1.91 15.18 8.95
CA GLY A 130 -0.56 15.72 8.78
C GLY A 130 -0.52 16.81 7.72
N THR A 131 0.67 17.17 7.25
CA THR A 131 0.87 18.22 6.25
C THR A 131 0.75 17.69 4.81
N ILE A 132 0.47 18.59 3.86
CA ILE A 132 0.54 18.28 2.42
C ILE A 132 1.90 17.70 2.04
N ALA A 133 3.00 18.25 2.59
CA ALA A 133 4.34 17.72 2.33
C ALA A 133 4.52 16.26 2.78
N GLN A 134 3.99 15.90 3.96
CA GLN A 134 4.02 14.52 4.45
C GLN A 134 3.20 13.59 3.54
N ALA A 135 2.01 14.01 3.12
CA ALA A 135 1.18 13.23 2.18
C ALA A 135 1.86 13.05 0.81
N GLN A 136 2.48 14.09 0.26
CA GLN A 136 3.22 14.01 -0.99
C GLN A 136 4.39 13.02 -0.89
N SER A 137 5.13 13.03 0.22
CA SER A 137 6.24 12.08 0.44
C SER A 137 5.75 10.64 0.56
N ALA A 138 4.64 10.43 1.30
CA ALA A 138 4.12 9.10 1.60
C ALA A 138 3.35 8.45 0.43
N PHE A 139 2.65 9.25 -0.39
CA PHE A 139 1.70 8.76 -1.40
C PHE A 139 1.97 9.23 -2.83
N GLY A 140 2.91 10.14 -3.03
CA GLY A 140 3.27 10.67 -4.36
C GLY A 140 4.23 9.81 -5.15
#